data_AF-A0A920PYE7-F1
#
_entry.id   AF-A0A920PYE7-F1
#
_cell.length_a   1.000
_cell.length_b   1.000
_cell.length_c   1.000
_cell.angle_alpha   90.00
_cell.angle_beta   90.00
_cell.angle_gamma   90.00
#
_symmetry.space_group_name_H-M   'P 1'
#
loop_
_entity.id
_entity.type
_entity.pdbx_description
1 polymer ?
#
loop_
_entity_poly.entity_id
_entity_poly.type
_entity_poly.pdbx_seq_one_letter_code
_entity_poly.pdbx_strand_id
1 'polypeptide(L)'
;MDSGIPPSEIKEGRNHMKICSLLPSGTEILFTLGLGDQLAGVSDLCDYPPATRSKQVVSRSKVDSSVLSSDEVESEMLKLLTNGENPL
;
A
#
# COMPACT_ATOMS: atom_id res chain seq x y z
N MET A 1 11.53 -42.54 29.37
CA MET A 1 10.29 -42.11 28.70
C MET A 1 10.55 -40.69 28.25
N ASP A 2 10.84 -40.56 26.96
CA ASP A 2 11.28 -39.34 26.29
C ASP A 2 10.11 -38.37 26.17
N SER A 3 10.03 -37.37 27.05
CA SER A 3 9.03 -36.30 26.96
C SER A 3 9.55 -35.20 26.04
N GLY A 4 9.73 -35.55 24.76
CA GLY A 4 9.99 -34.59 23.69
C GLY A 4 8.75 -33.72 23.49
N ILE A 5 8.94 -32.40 23.58
CA ILE A 5 7.92 -31.41 23.20
C ILE A 5 7.56 -31.66 21.72
N PRO A 6 6.26 -31.78 21.36
CA PRO A 6 5.87 -32.02 19.97
C PRO A 6 6.32 -30.85 19.07
N PRO A 7 6.71 -31.09 17.81
CA PRO A 7 7.13 -30.04 16.86
C PRO A 7 6.09 -28.96 16.57
N SER A 8 4.89 -29.06 17.14
CA SER A 8 3.75 -28.18 16.89
C SER A 8 3.77 -26.85 17.66
N GLU A 9 4.75 -26.62 18.54
CA GLU A 9 4.71 -25.48 19.47
C GLU A 9 5.93 -24.54 19.43
N ILE A 10 6.59 -24.41 18.27
CA ILE A 10 7.28 -23.15 17.98
C ILE A 10 6.20 -22.14 17.59
N LYS A 11 5.60 -21.52 18.59
CA LYS A 11 4.75 -20.33 18.42
C LYS A 11 5.68 -19.18 18.04
N GLU A 12 6.09 -19.15 16.77
CA GLU A 12 6.82 -18.02 16.20
C GLU A 12 6.02 -16.76 16.51
N GLY A 13 6.54 -15.93 17.41
CA GLY A 13 6.01 -14.60 17.72
C GLY A 13 6.20 -13.62 16.57
N ARG A 14 5.92 -14.06 15.33
CA ARG A 14 5.82 -13.18 14.18
C ARG A 14 4.46 -12.51 14.28
N ASN A 15 4.43 -11.35 14.95
CA ASN A 15 3.38 -10.37 14.74
C ASN A 15 3.09 -10.34 13.24
N HIS A 16 1.88 -10.74 12.85
CA HIS A 16 1.51 -10.79 11.44
C HIS A 16 1.55 -9.35 10.93
N MET A 17 2.64 -8.99 10.26
CA MET A 17 2.89 -7.63 9.80
C MET A 17 1.77 -7.22 8.84
N LYS A 18 1.17 -6.06 9.09
CA LYS A 18 0.17 -5.46 8.22
C LYS A 18 0.78 -4.21 7.59
N ILE A 19 0.88 -4.21 6.27
CA ILE A 19 1.56 -3.16 5.50
C ILE A 19 0.52 -2.30 4.79
N CYS A 20 0.63 -0.98 4.92
CA CYS A 20 -0.01 -0.03 4.02
C CYS A 20 1.04 0.54 3.07
N SER A 21 0.79 0.49 1.76
CA SER A 21 1.69 1.03 0.73
C SER A 21 0.99 2.09 -0.09
N LEU A 22 1.43 3.34 0.03
CA LEU A 22 0.74 4.50 -0.56
C LEU A 22 1.39 4.98 -1.87
N LEU A 23 2.44 4.31 -2.32
CA LEU A 23 3.12 4.57 -3.58
C LEU A 23 2.94 3.39 -4.52
N PRO A 24 2.63 3.62 -5.81
CA PRO A 24 2.52 2.55 -6.81
C PRO A 24 3.79 1.68 -6.83
N SER A 25 4.97 2.29 -6.96
CA SER A 25 6.26 1.59 -6.97
C SER A 25 6.53 0.78 -5.69
N GLY A 26 6.16 1.31 -4.52
CA GLY A 26 6.28 0.58 -3.26
C GLY A 26 5.41 -0.68 -3.23
N THR A 27 4.20 -0.58 -3.79
CA THR A 27 3.27 -1.71 -3.89
C THR A 27 3.81 -2.79 -4.81
N GLU A 28 4.35 -2.40 -5.97
CA GLU A 28 4.98 -3.33 -6.92
C GLU A 28 6.19 -4.05 -6.31
N ILE A 29 7.03 -3.34 -5.57
CA ILE A 29 8.17 -3.91 -4.85
C ILE A 29 7.69 -4.96 -3.83
N LEU A 30 6.65 -4.67 -3.05
CA LEU A 30 6.12 -5.62 -2.07
C LEU A 30 5.59 -6.90 -2.72
N PHE A 31 4.87 -6.78 -3.85
CA PHE A 31 4.45 -7.96 -4.60
C PHE A 31 5.64 -8.75 -5.15
N THR A 32 6.66 -8.07 -5.67
CA THR A 32 7.90 -8.70 -6.16
C THR A 32 8.62 -9.47 -5.06
N LEU A 33 8.58 -8.96 -3.82
CA LEU A 33 9.18 -9.61 -2.65
C LEU A 33 8.31 -10.73 -2.04
N GLY A 34 7.15 -11.05 -2.61
CA GLY A 34 6.24 -12.06 -2.06
C GLY A 34 5.49 -11.58 -0.81
N LEU A 35 5.45 -10.27 -0.56
CA LEU A 35 4.78 -9.67 0.60
C LEU A 35 3.34 -9.20 0.27
N GLY A 36 2.81 -9.55 -0.90
CA GLY A 36 1.46 -9.18 -1.35
C GLY A 36 0.36 -9.58 -0.36
N ASP A 37 0.50 -10.69 0.36
CA ASP A 37 -0.49 -11.12 1.36
C ASP A 37 -0.48 -10.26 2.64
N GLN A 38 0.65 -9.61 2.93
CA GLN A 38 0.81 -8.73 4.08
C GLN A 38 0.31 -7.30 3.79
N LEU A 39 0.00 -6.97 2.53
CA LEU A 39 -0.65 -5.70 2.17
C LEU A 39 -2.09 -5.67 2.71
N ALA A 40 -2.29 -4.78 3.68
CA ALA A 40 -3.58 -4.47 4.28
C ALA A 40 -4.27 -3.27 3.63
N GLY A 41 -3.51 -2.36 3.00
CA GLY A 41 -4.08 -1.19 2.33
C GLY A 41 -3.15 -0.53 1.32
N VAL A 42 -3.76 0.15 0.35
CA VAL A 42 -3.06 0.87 -0.74
C VAL A 42 -3.64 2.26 -0.99
N SER A 43 -2.95 3.12 -1.75
CA SER A 43 -3.59 4.29 -2.35
C SER A 43 -4.42 3.89 -3.58
N ASP A 44 -5.32 4.77 -4.01
CA ASP A 44 -6.08 4.64 -5.25
C ASP A 44 -5.22 4.64 -6.52
N LEU A 45 -3.98 5.14 -6.42
CA LEU A 45 -3.00 5.13 -7.50
C LEU A 45 -2.34 3.75 -7.69
N CYS A 46 -2.43 2.84 -6.72
CA CYS A 46 -1.81 1.52 -6.80
C CYS A 46 -2.72 0.53 -7.55
N ASP A 47 -2.32 0.10 -8.75
CA ASP A 47 -3.18 -0.75 -9.59
C ASP A 47 -2.46 -1.95 -10.25
N TYR A 48 -1.16 -2.10 -9.97
CA TYR A 48 -0.30 -3.18 -10.47
C TYR A 48 0.40 -3.92 -9.30
N PRO A 49 0.61 -5.25 -9.38
CA PRO A 49 -0.01 -6.18 -10.35
C PRO A 49 -1.55 -6.18 -10.23
N PRO A 50 -2.30 -6.83 -11.14
CA PRO A 50 -3.76 -6.85 -11.09
C PRO A 50 -4.34 -7.34 -9.74
N ALA A 51 -3.61 -8.18 -9.01
CA ALA A 51 -3.96 -8.61 -7.65
C ALA A 51 -4.08 -7.45 -6.65
N THR A 52 -3.37 -6.33 -6.86
CA THR A 52 -3.46 -5.10 -6.06
C THR A 52 -4.90 -4.55 -6.03
N ARG A 53 -5.68 -4.71 -7.10
CA ARG A 53 -7.06 -4.18 -7.20
C ARG A 53 -8.03 -4.80 -6.18
N SER A 54 -7.66 -5.93 -5.56
CA SER A 54 -8.41 -6.55 -4.46
C SER A 54 -8.10 -5.96 -3.08
N LYS A 55 -7.08 -5.12 -2.96
CA LYS A 55 -6.65 -4.51 -1.69
C LYS A 55 -7.52 -3.30 -1.35
N GLN A 56 -7.67 -3.04 -0.05
CA GLN A 56 -8.43 -1.89 0.42
C GLN A 56 -7.72 -0.59 0.06
N VAL A 57 -8.43 0.33 -0.59
CA VAL A 57 -7.95 1.71 -0.75
C VAL A 57 -8.11 2.46 0.58
N VAL A 58 -7.00 2.92 1.13
CA VAL A 58 -6.92 3.61 2.44
C VAL A 58 -6.49 5.08 2.32
N SER A 59 -6.07 5.50 1.13
CA SER A 59 -5.73 6.89 0.80
C SER A 59 -6.21 7.20 -0.61
N ARG A 60 -6.76 8.39 -0.84
CA ARG A 60 -7.20 8.84 -2.15
C ARG A 60 -6.60 10.19 -2.48
N SER A 61 -6.03 10.33 -3.67
CA SER A 61 -5.56 11.63 -4.14
C SER A 61 -6.74 12.50 -4.56
N LYS A 62 -6.75 13.78 -4.17
CA LYS A 62 -7.67 14.78 -4.75
C LYS A 62 -7.30 15.16 -6.18
N VAL A 63 -6.08 14.84 -6.62
CA VAL A 63 -5.56 15.13 -7.95
C VAL A 63 -5.49 13.83 -8.74
N ASP A 64 -6.28 13.74 -9.81
CA ASP A 64 -6.33 12.56 -10.67
C ASP A 64 -5.23 12.62 -11.74
N SER A 65 -4.12 11.93 -11.50
CA SER A 65 -3.00 11.86 -12.43
C SER A 65 -3.26 11.01 -13.68
N SER A 66 -4.42 10.34 -13.79
CA SER A 66 -4.76 9.51 -14.95
C SER A 66 -5.35 10.32 -16.10
N VAL A 67 -5.92 11.50 -15.81
CA VAL A 67 -6.56 12.38 -16.79
C VAL A 67 -5.85 13.72 -16.96
N LEU A 68 -4.94 14.07 -16.05
CA LEU A 68 -4.16 15.32 -16.07
C LEU A 68 -2.75 15.09 -16.64
N SER A 69 -2.23 16.07 -17.36
CA SER A 69 -0.80 16.15 -17.69
C SER A 69 0.03 16.44 -16.43
N SER A 70 1.34 16.18 -16.48
CA SER A 70 2.24 16.44 -15.35
C SER A 70 2.22 17.91 -14.90
N ASP A 71 2.17 18.85 -15.83
CA ASP A 71 2.11 20.28 -15.52
C ASP A 71 0.77 20.65 -14.85
N GLU A 72 -0.33 20.03 -15.29
CA GLU A 72 -1.66 20.23 -14.68
C GLU A 72 -1.74 19.62 -13.27
N VAL A 73 -1.13 18.45 -13.06
CA VAL A 73 -1.01 17.83 -11.73
C VAL A 73 -0.26 18.75 -10.77
N GLU A 74 0.89 19.29 -11.20
CA GLU A 74 1.68 20.22 -10.39
C GLU A 74 0.88 21.49 -10.08
N SER A 75 0.18 22.05 -11.08
CA SER A 75 -0.68 23.21 -10.89
C SER A 75 -1.79 22.95 -9.89
N GLU A 76 -2.45 21.80 -9.95
CA GLU A 76 -3.56 21.46 -9.06
C GLU A 76 -3.09 21.19 -7.63
N MET A 77 -1.97 20.48 -7.47
CA MET A 77 -1.31 20.30 -6.17
C MET A 77 -0.99 21.65 -5.53
N LEU A 78 -0.41 22.58 -6.28
CA LEU A 78 -0.07 23.91 -5.78
C LEU A 78 -1.31 24.71 -5.34
N LYS A 79 -2.42 24.62 -6.10
CA LYS A 79 -3.70 25.24 -5.70
C LYS A 79 -4.21 24.68 -4.36
N LEU A 80 -4.22 23.36 -4.19
CA LEU A 80 -4.66 22.74 -2.94
C LEU A 80 -3.80 23.20 -1.76
N LEU A 81 -2.48 23.17 -1.90
CA LEU A 81 -1.55 23.56 -0.85
C LEU A 81 -1.67 25.05 -0.49
N THR A 82 -1.81 25.93 -1.48
CA THR A 82 -1.96 27.38 -1.26
C THR A 82 -3.30 27.75 -0.62
N ASN A 83 -4.33 26.94 -0.83
CA ASN A 83 -5.64 27.07 -0.17
C ASN A 83 -5.68 26.43 1.25
N GLY A 84 -4.58 25.83 1.71
CA GLY A 84 -4.52 25.15 3.01
C GLY A 84 -5.26 23.80 3.04
N GLU A 85 -5.52 23.21 1.88
CA GLU A 85 -6.15 21.90 1.76
C GLU A 85 -5.12 20.77 1.80
N ASN A 86 -5.54 19.62 2.36
CA ASN A 86 -4.78 18.38 2.22
C ASN A 86 -5.07 17.75 0.84
N PRO A 87 -4.04 17.41 0.04
CA PRO A 87 -4.21 16.70 -1.23
C PRO A 87 -4.56 15.21 -1.07
N LEU A 88 -4.51 14.66 0.15
CA LEU A 88 -4.91 13.30 0.53
C LEU A 88 -6.15 13.28 1.43
#